data_AF-A0A7U7PRD9-F1
#
_entry.id   AF-A0A7U7PRD9-F1
#
_cell.length_a   1.000
_cell.length_b   1.000
_cell.length_c   1.000
_cell.angle_alpha   90.00
_cell.angle_beta   90.00
_cell.angle_gamma   90.00
#
_symmetry.space_group_name_H-M   'P 1'
#
loop_
_entity.id
_entity.type
_entity.pdbx_description
1 polymer ?
#
loop_
_entity_poly.entity_id
_entity_poly.type
_entity_poly.pdbx_seq_one_letter_code
_entity_poly.pdbx_strand_id
1 'polypeptide(L)'
;MGRLLAWALGFAAAIATGAAQAATGPSAWSAASQFCDRGQPFTAGQQDRLLRFAAVVRDEVAATEGGTVLISRSGLDLSRFRIRYSHAAIAWRDDSGAWSARQLYYACDEGRPRLYDQGLAGFTMGIDDPSLGYISIVRLPTGAADALRRTAMDTPRALRLLAASYSANAYAFSARYQNCNQWVAELLALTWGDLGNLGEGGESGDGDLRERAQQWLRQAHYAHQPVDIDSHALMFASTFVPLVHLDDHPQDDVFAMKLKISLPSTLESFIQERLPGSERVEFCYDSKRVVVHRGWTPIAEGCVPGDGDQVVPLG
;
A
#
# COMPACT_ATOMS: atom_id res chain seq x y z
N MET A 1 -58.01 -28.43 -44.30
CA MET A 1 -58.80 -27.28 -44.80
C MET A 1 -60.15 -27.32 -44.11
N GLY A 2 -60.47 -26.30 -43.30
CA GLY A 2 -61.65 -26.24 -42.42
C GLY A 2 -61.51 -27.08 -41.15
N ARG A 3 -62.06 -26.76 -39.98
CA ARG A 3 -63.05 -25.75 -39.54
C ARG A 3 -63.25 -26.09 -38.04
N LEU A 4 -63.17 -25.22 -37.03
CA LEU A 4 -64.29 -24.46 -36.42
C LEU A 4 -63.92 -24.15 -34.94
N LEU A 5 -64.29 -22.94 -34.47
CA LEU A 5 -64.95 -22.55 -33.20
C LEU A 5 -64.66 -23.35 -31.90
N ALA A 6 -64.70 -22.80 -30.69
CA ALA A 6 -64.91 -21.48 -30.10
C ALA A 6 -64.95 -21.70 -28.56
N TRP A 7 -64.48 -20.74 -27.76
CA TRP A 7 -64.97 -20.36 -26.40
C TRP A 7 -64.94 -21.44 -25.28
N ALA A 8 -64.74 -21.19 -23.99
CA ALA A 8 -64.30 -20.08 -23.14
C ALA A 8 -64.10 -20.67 -21.71
N LEU A 9 -63.32 -19.96 -20.89
CA LEU A 9 -63.36 -19.93 -19.41
C LEU A 9 -62.99 -21.18 -18.59
N GLY A 10 -61.97 -20.99 -17.74
CA GLY A 10 -61.64 -21.87 -16.63
C GLY A 10 -60.46 -21.35 -15.83
N PHE A 11 -60.67 -20.24 -15.09
CA PHE A 11 -59.72 -19.77 -14.07
C PHE A 11 -59.69 -20.80 -12.94
N ALA A 12 -58.54 -21.44 -12.71
CA ALA A 12 -58.25 -22.12 -11.45
C ALA A 12 -56.74 -22.04 -11.17
N ALA A 13 -56.40 -21.18 -10.21
CA ALA A 13 -55.08 -21.07 -9.65
C ALA A 13 -54.74 -22.34 -8.86
N ALA A 14 -53.58 -22.95 -9.16
CA ALA A 14 -52.91 -23.89 -8.28
C ALA A 14 -51.50 -23.36 -8.03
N ILE A 15 -51.33 -22.70 -6.89
CA ILE A 15 -50.04 -22.25 -6.38
C ILE A 15 -49.31 -23.49 -5.87
N ALA A 16 -48.34 -23.99 -6.64
CA ALA A 16 -47.37 -24.96 -6.16
C ALA A 16 -46.18 -24.21 -5.57
N THR A 17 -46.08 -24.19 -4.25
CA THR A 17 -44.93 -23.67 -3.50
C THR A 17 -43.75 -24.62 -3.63
N GLY A 18 -43.00 -24.50 -4.73
CA GLY A 18 -41.66 -25.04 -4.86
C GLY A 18 -40.65 -24.02 -4.34
N ALA A 19 -40.01 -24.32 -3.20
CA ALA A 19 -38.97 -23.51 -2.60
C ALA A 19 -37.81 -23.32 -3.59
N ALA A 20 -37.69 -22.11 -4.14
CA ALA A 20 -36.51 -21.69 -4.86
C ALA A 20 -35.34 -21.63 -3.84
N GLN A 21 -34.47 -22.64 -3.87
CA GLN A 21 -33.13 -22.52 -3.30
C GLN A 21 -32.41 -21.44 -4.11
N ALA A 22 -32.51 -20.20 -3.64
CA ALA A 22 -31.64 -19.13 -4.06
C ALA A 22 -30.22 -19.58 -3.74
N ALA A 23 -29.47 -19.97 -4.77
CA ALA A 23 -28.03 -20.05 -4.69
C ALA A 23 -27.55 -18.64 -4.33
N THR A 24 -27.28 -18.43 -3.03
CA THR A 24 -26.58 -17.25 -2.55
C THR A 24 -25.21 -17.28 -3.20
N GLY A 25 -25.04 -16.49 -4.26
CA GLY A 25 -23.71 -16.17 -4.75
C GLY A 25 -22.86 -15.65 -3.59
N PRO A 26 -21.55 -15.90 -3.57
CA PRO A 26 -20.69 -15.43 -2.51
C PRO A 26 -20.88 -13.91 -2.37
N SER A 27 -21.41 -13.49 -1.23
CA SER A 27 -21.56 -12.08 -0.92
C SER A 27 -20.18 -11.43 -0.97
N ALA A 28 -20.09 -10.17 -1.43
CA ALA A 28 -18.83 -9.41 -1.46
C ALA A 28 -18.08 -9.40 -0.11
N TRP A 29 -18.80 -9.68 1.00
CA TRP A 29 -18.25 -9.92 2.33
C TRP A 29 -17.28 -11.10 2.41
N SER A 30 -17.51 -12.19 1.67
CA SER A 30 -16.68 -13.41 1.73
C SER A 30 -15.33 -13.29 1.00
N ALA A 31 -15.14 -12.29 0.16
CA ALA A 31 -13.87 -12.06 -0.54
C ALA A 31 -13.11 -10.86 0.06
N ALA A 32 -13.82 -9.87 0.63
CA ALA A 32 -13.21 -8.85 1.47
C ALA A 32 -12.65 -9.49 2.75
N SER A 33 -13.27 -10.57 3.23
CA SER A 33 -12.76 -11.34 4.35
C SER A 33 -11.39 -11.97 4.10
N GLN A 34 -10.97 -12.30 2.87
CA GLN A 34 -9.61 -12.84 2.65
C GLN A 34 -8.52 -11.76 2.72
N PHE A 35 -8.81 -10.53 2.30
CA PHE A 35 -7.90 -9.38 2.47
C PHE A 35 -7.87 -8.90 3.94
N CYS A 36 -8.98 -9.07 4.64
CA CYS A 36 -9.16 -8.62 6.03
C CYS A 36 -8.95 -9.71 7.08
N ASP A 37 -8.90 -10.98 6.69
CA ASP A 37 -8.54 -12.12 7.53
C ASP A 37 -7.05 -11.97 7.81
N ARG A 38 -6.76 -11.30 8.92
CA ARG A 38 -5.43 -11.37 9.52
C ARG A 38 -5.15 -12.86 9.74
N GLY A 39 -4.03 -13.31 9.18
CA GLY A 39 -3.60 -14.71 9.27
C GLY A 39 -3.56 -15.24 10.70
N GLN A 40 -3.36 -16.55 10.81
CA GLN A 40 -3.26 -17.25 12.10
C GLN A 40 -2.38 -16.48 13.09
N PRO A 41 -2.79 -16.35 14.37
CA PRO A 41 -2.00 -15.66 15.38
C PRO A 41 -0.58 -16.20 15.44
N PHE A 42 0.42 -15.31 15.51
CA PHE A 42 1.82 -15.71 15.64
C PHE A 42 2.02 -16.57 16.90
N THR A 43 2.84 -17.62 16.77
CA THR A 43 3.36 -18.35 17.94
C THR A 43 4.24 -17.44 18.80
N ALA A 44 4.41 -17.77 20.09
CA ALA A 44 5.28 -17.00 20.98
C ALA A 44 6.72 -16.86 20.44
N GLY A 45 7.26 -17.91 19.81
CA GLY A 45 8.59 -17.86 19.19
C GLY A 45 8.66 -16.94 17.96
N GLN A 46 7.60 -16.90 17.15
CA GLN A 46 7.50 -15.95 16.03
C GLN A 46 7.36 -14.51 16.54
N GLN A 47 6.58 -14.28 17.60
CA GLN A 47 6.41 -12.96 18.22
C GLN A 47 7.73 -12.44 18.81
N ASP A 48 8.46 -13.27 19.58
CA ASP A 48 9.77 -12.92 20.12
C ASP A 48 10.74 -12.54 19.00
N ARG A 49 10.80 -13.34 17.93
CA ARG A 49 11.65 -13.06 16.77
C ARG A 49 11.31 -11.73 16.10
N LEU A 50 10.03 -11.48 15.85
CA LEU A 50 9.55 -10.22 15.26
C LEU A 50 9.85 -9.02 16.15
N LEU A 51 9.73 -9.16 17.47
CA LEU A 51 10.06 -8.09 18.43
C LEU A 51 11.56 -7.79 18.45
N ARG A 52 12.42 -8.81 18.39
CA ARG A 52 13.87 -8.63 18.27
C ARG A 52 14.25 -8.01 16.93
N PHE A 53 13.62 -8.43 15.84
CA PHE A 53 13.79 -7.79 14.54
C PHE A 53 13.36 -6.32 14.57
N ALA A 54 12.20 -6.02 15.14
CA ALA A 54 11.72 -4.65 15.33
C ALA A 54 12.67 -3.79 16.16
N ALA A 55 13.36 -4.38 17.16
CA ALA A 55 14.38 -3.68 17.93
C ALA A 55 15.57 -3.26 17.04
N VAL A 56 16.06 -4.15 16.16
CA VAL A 56 17.13 -3.81 15.19
C VAL A 56 16.70 -2.67 14.26
N VAL A 57 15.48 -2.75 13.72
CA VAL A 57 14.92 -1.70 12.84
C VAL A 57 14.79 -0.37 13.59
N ARG A 58 14.26 -0.39 14.82
CA ARG A 58 14.12 0.79 15.66
C ARG A 58 15.48 1.44 15.94
N ASP A 59 16.50 0.66 16.25
CA ASP A 59 17.83 1.19 16.56
C ASP A 59 18.45 1.88 15.33
N GLU A 60 18.26 1.33 14.12
CA GLU A 60 18.71 1.98 12.89
C GLU A 60 17.92 3.24 12.54
N VAL A 61 16.60 3.26 12.78
CA VAL A 61 15.79 4.48 12.65
C VAL A 61 16.25 5.54 13.65
N ALA A 62 16.49 5.16 14.91
CA ALA A 62 16.92 6.06 15.97
C ALA A 62 18.29 6.71 15.70
N ALA A 63 19.17 6.00 14.98
CA ALA A 63 20.47 6.52 14.53
C ALA A 63 20.37 7.53 13.36
N THR A 64 19.18 7.77 12.79
CA THR A 64 19.02 8.67 11.65
C THR A 64 19.18 10.13 12.06
N GLU A 65 20.03 10.85 11.33
CA GLU A 65 20.18 12.31 11.39
C GLU A 65 18.99 13.00 10.69
N GLY A 66 17.87 13.05 11.41
CA GLY A 66 16.62 13.63 10.92
C GLY A 66 15.44 12.96 11.62
N GLY A 67 14.38 13.72 11.88
CA GLY A 67 13.22 13.18 12.58
C GLY A 67 12.26 12.40 11.69
N THR A 68 12.63 12.01 10.46
CA THR A 68 11.73 11.34 9.50
C THR A 68 12.47 10.52 8.45
N VAL A 69 11.91 9.35 8.09
CA VAL A 69 12.37 8.46 7.01
C VAL A 69 11.18 7.86 6.25
N LEU A 70 11.40 7.44 5.01
CA LEU A 70 10.51 6.48 4.36
C LEU A 70 10.82 5.09 4.93
N ILE A 71 9.81 4.34 5.34
CA ILE A 71 9.96 2.95 5.77
C ILE A 71 8.99 2.06 5.01
N SER A 72 9.45 0.89 4.56
CA SER A 72 8.64 -0.06 3.80
C SER A 72 8.77 -1.47 4.36
N ARG A 73 7.75 -2.31 4.17
CA ARG A 73 7.75 -3.71 4.62
C ARG A 73 7.17 -4.66 3.56
N SER A 74 7.58 -5.93 3.65
CA SER A 74 6.96 -7.06 2.95
C SER A 74 5.64 -7.46 3.65
N GLY A 75 4.59 -6.66 3.47
CA GLY A 75 3.32 -6.84 4.20
C GLY A 75 2.25 -7.69 3.49
N LEU A 76 2.49 -8.10 2.26
CA LEU A 76 1.68 -9.02 1.46
C LEU A 76 2.63 -9.76 0.52
N ASP A 77 2.45 -11.07 0.33
CA ASP A 77 3.20 -11.81 -0.69
C ASP A 77 2.76 -11.41 -2.10
N LEU A 78 3.61 -10.63 -2.76
CA LEU A 78 3.48 -10.23 -4.16
C LEU A 78 4.66 -10.74 -5.00
N SER A 79 5.32 -11.80 -4.55
CA SER A 79 6.50 -12.39 -5.19
C SER A 79 6.24 -12.84 -6.63
N ARG A 80 5.01 -13.29 -6.94
CA ARG A 80 4.57 -13.59 -8.32
C ARG A 80 4.79 -12.41 -9.28
N PHE A 81 4.59 -11.19 -8.80
CA PHE A 81 4.77 -9.96 -9.56
C PHE A 81 6.17 -9.35 -9.37
N ARG A 82 7.09 -10.08 -8.71
CA ARG A 82 8.45 -9.63 -8.37
C ARG A 82 8.47 -8.38 -7.50
N ILE A 83 7.47 -8.24 -6.63
CA ILE A 83 7.34 -7.12 -5.69
C ILE A 83 7.71 -7.64 -4.30
N ARG A 84 8.82 -7.13 -3.75
CA ARG A 84 9.29 -7.50 -2.40
C ARG A 84 8.57 -6.73 -1.30
N TYR A 85 8.36 -5.43 -1.49
CA TYR A 85 7.68 -4.58 -0.52
C TYR A 85 6.31 -4.18 -1.05
N SER A 86 5.28 -4.39 -0.26
CA SER A 86 3.90 -4.07 -0.64
C SER A 86 3.37 -2.80 0.02
N HIS A 87 4.01 -2.35 1.11
CA HIS A 87 3.49 -1.29 1.96
C HIS A 87 4.59 -0.35 2.45
N ALA A 88 4.34 0.96 2.33
CA ALA A 88 5.21 2.03 2.80
C ALA A 88 4.49 2.98 3.76
N ALA A 89 5.29 3.62 4.61
CA ALA A 89 4.86 4.61 5.59
C ALA A 89 5.91 5.71 5.72
N ILE A 90 5.51 6.84 6.28
CA ILE A 90 6.44 7.87 6.75
C ILE A 90 6.68 7.64 8.24
N ALA A 91 7.86 7.14 8.60
CA ALA A 91 8.26 7.04 10.01
C ALA A 91 8.79 8.39 10.47
N TRP A 92 8.29 8.89 11.60
CA TRP A 92 8.63 10.19 12.15
C TRP A 92 8.86 10.10 13.66
N ARG A 93 9.74 10.98 14.16
CA ARG A 93 10.08 11.13 15.57
C ARG A 93 9.32 12.31 16.15
N ASP A 94 8.55 12.03 17.20
CA ASP A 94 7.86 13.06 17.98
C ASP A 94 8.80 13.79 18.94
N ASP A 95 8.26 14.79 19.65
CA ASP A 95 9.03 15.62 20.57
C ASP A 95 9.46 14.87 21.85
N SER A 96 8.86 13.71 22.15
CA SER A 96 9.29 12.81 23.23
C SER A 96 10.45 11.90 22.81
N GLY A 97 10.79 11.88 21.52
CA GLY A 97 11.79 11.00 20.93
C GLY A 97 11.25 9.65 20.48
N ALA A 98 9.93 9.40 20.62
CA ALA A 98 9.30 8.17 20.16
C ALA A 98 9.07 8.20 18.65
N TRP A 99 9.17 7.02 18.02
CA TRP A 99 8.99 6.87 16.58
C TRP A 99 7.66 6.20 16.24
N SER A 100 6.94 6.82 15.31
CA SER A 100 5.68 6.31 14.76
C SER A 100 5.73 6.28 13.24
N ALA A 101 5.15 5.25 12.64
CA ALA A 101 4.94 5.12 11.21
C ALA A 101 3.53 5.59 10.85
N ARG A 102 3.43 6.73 10.16
CA ARG A 102 2.18 7.25 9.60
C ARG A 102 1.92 6.57 8.25
N GLN A 103 0.80 5.87 8.15
CA GLN A 103 0.46 5.05 6.99
C GLN A 103 -1.04 5.10 6.70
N LEU A 104 -1.40 4.94 5.43
CA LEU A 104 -2.78 4.66 5.04
C LEU A 104 -3.01 3.16 5.14
N TYR A 105 -4.00 2.76 5.93
CA TYR A 105 -4.46 1.37 6.03
C TYR A 105 -5.94 1.26 5.68
N TYR A 106 -6.36 0.13 5.11
CA TYR A 106 -7.78 -0.15 4.91
C TYR A 106 -8.40 -0.68 6.21
N ALA A 107 -9.26 0.12 6.84
CA ALA A 107 -9.95 -0.27 8.06
C ALA A 107 -11.10 -1.22 7.71
N CYS A 108 -10.82 -2.52 7.76
CA CYS A 108 -11.73 -3.59 7.35
C CYS A 108 -13.08 -3.57 8.08
N ASP A 109 -13.07 -3.25 9.37
CA ASP A 109 -14.24 -3.08 10.23
C ASP A 109 -15.10 -1.87 9.83
N GLU A 110 -14.47 -0.83 9.29
CA GLU A 110 -15.16 0.37 8.82
C GLU A 110 -15.46 0.38 7.31
N GLY A 111 -14.86 -0.53 6.54
CA GLY A 111 -14.99 -0.60 5.08
C GLY A 111 -14.40 0.59 4.33
N ARG A 112 -13.40 1.30 4.89
CA ARG A 112 -12.82 2.52 4.30
C ARG A 112 -11.35 2.72 4.64
N PRO A 113 -10.58 3.46 3.82
CA PRO A 113 -9.20 3.81 4.17
C PRO A 113 -9.14 4.79 5.34
N ARG A 114 -8.11 4.66 6.17
CA ARG A 114 -7.82 5.50 7.34
C ARG A 114 -6.33 5.76 7.44
N LEU A 115 -5.95 6.88 8.04
CA LEU A 115 -4.57 7.13 8.43
C LEU A 115 -4.35 6.66 9.86
N TYR A 116 -3.26 5.93 10.08
CA TYR A 116 -2.84 5.45 11.39
C TYR A 116 -1.41 5.87 11.67
N ASP A 117 -1.17 6.27 12.92
CA ASP A 117 0.17 6.37 13.48
C ASP A 117 0.41 5.12 14.34
N GLN A 118 1.32 4.26 13.90
CA GLN A 118 1.63 3.01 14.56
C GLN A 118 3.10 3.01 15.03
N GLY A 119 3.36 2.57 16.26
CA GLY A 119 4.75 2.40 16.71
C GLY A 119 5.52 1.42 15.82
N LEU A 120 6.84 1.59 15.68
CA LEU A 120 7.68 0.80 14.77
C LEU A 120 7.59 -0.72 14.97
N ALA A 121 7.37 -1.18 16.20
CA ALA A 121 7.15 -2.61 16.48
C ALA A 121 5.86 -3.11 15.84
N GLY A 122 4.75 -2.36 15.97
CA GLY A 122 3.49 -2.69 15.31
C GLY A 122 3.60 -2.63 13.79
N PHE A 123 4.38 -1.68 13.26
CA PHE A 123 4.66 -1.63 11.82
C PHE A 123 5.44 -2.87 11.37
N THR A 124 6.45 -3.28 12.12
CA THR A 124 7.26 -4.47 11.80
C THR A 124 6.43 -5.76 11.87
N MET A 125 5.50 -5.86 12.80
CA MET A 125 4.60 -7.02 12.95
C MET A 125 3.59 -7.18 11.81
N GLY A 126 3.41 -6.17 10.94
CA GLY A 126 2.56 -6.29 9.75
C GLY A 126 3.25 -6.92 8.54
N ILE A 127 4.30 -7.71 8.77
CA ILE A 127 4.94 -8.56 7.75
C ILE A 127 4.08 -9.80 7.52
N ASP A 128 4.02 -10.24 6.27
CA ASP A 128 3.17 -11.36 5.83
C ASP A 128 3.69 -12.73 6.31
N ASP A 129 4.96 -13.06 6.02
CA ASP A 129 5.57 -14.33 6.41
C ASP A 129 6.31 -14.20 7.77
N PRO A 130 5.86 -14.89 8.83
CA PRO A 130 6.50 -14.84 10.15
C PRO A 130 7.88 -15.52 10.21
N SER A 131 8.29 -16.23 9.17
CA SER A 131 9.56 -16.96 9.09
C SER A 131 10.63 -16.24 8.27
N LEU A 132 10.21 -15.36 7.35
CA LEU A 132 11.08 -14.57 6.48
C LEU A 132 10.41 -13.24 6.18
N GLY A 133 11.07 -12.13 6.48
CA GLY A 133 10.52 -10.81 6.20
C GLY A 133 11.58 -9.79 5.84
N TYR A 134 11.16 -8.73 5.16
CA TYR A 134 12.03 -7.65 4.70
C TYR A 134 11.47 -6.29 5.10
N ILE A 135 12.37 -5.39 5.49
CA ILE A 135 12.09 -3.96 5.70
C ILE A 135 13.13 -3.15 4.93
N SER A 136 12.72 -2.02 4.37
CA SER A 136 13.64 -1.00 3.86
C SER A 136 13.40 0.32 4.57
N ILE A 137 14.48 1.09 4.72
CA ILE A 137 14.47 2.47 5.18
C ILE A 137 15.19 3.30 4.13
N VAL A 138 14.59 4.43 3.75
CA VAL A 138 15.28 5.48 3.02
C VAL A 138 15.38 6.72 3.89
N ARG A 139 16.62 7.04 4.28
CA ARG A 139 16.98 8.28 4.97
C ARG A 139 17.08 9.41 3.96
N LEU A 140 16.47 10.53 4.30
CA LEU A 140 16.50 11.73 3.47
C LEU A 140 17.59 12.69 3.98
N PRO A 141 18.20 13.52 3.11
CA PRO A 141 19.01 14.64 3.56
C PRO A 141 18.26 15.49 4.59
N THR A 142 18.94 15.99 5.62
CA THR A 142 18.31 16.61 6.82
C THR A 142 17.23 17.64 6.49
N GLY A 143 17.48 18.56 5.56
CA GLY A 143 16.49 19.57 5.17
C GLY A 143 15.23 18.99 4.52
N ALA A 144 15.37 17.92 3.73
CA ALA A 144 14.24 17.21 3.13
C ALA A 144 13.49 16.37 4.18
N ALA A 145 14.21 15.74 5.10
CA ALA A 145 13.62 15.02 6.23
C ALA A 145 12.77 15.95 7.10
N ASP A 146 13.28 17.15 7.42
CA ASP A 146 12.56 18.13 8.24
C ASP A 146 11.32 18.69 7.55
N ALA A 147 11.39 18.94 6.24
CA ALA A 147 10.24 19.35 5.45
C ALA A 147 9.15 18.27 5.43
N LEU A 148 9.55 17.03 5.16
CA LEU A 148 8.62 15.90 5.14
C LEU A 148 8.01 15.66 6.53
N ARG A 149 8.79 15.77 7.60
CA ARG A 149 8.30 15.68 8.98
C ARG A 149 7.17 16.67 9.24
N ARG A 150 7.38 17.95 8.91
CA ARG A 150 6.37 19.00 9.10
C ARG A 150 5.08 18.70 8.32
N THR A 151 5.20 18.29 7.05
CA THR A 151 4.03 17.95 6.23
C THR A 151 3.31 16.71 6.77
N ALA A 152 4.05 15.67 7.14
CA ALA A 152 3.49 14.43 7.66
C ALA A 152 2.76 14.64 8.98
N MET A 153 3.26 15.53 9.85
CA MET A 153 2.65 15.86 11.15
C MET A 153 1.48 16.83 11.06
N ASP A 154 1.34 17.59 9.97
CA ASP A 154 0.17 18.42 9.70
C ASP A 154 -1.04 17.52 9.38
N THR A 155 -1.74 17.10 10.43
CA THR A 155 -2.85 16.15 10.35
C THR A 155 -3.98 16.66 9.45
N PRO A 156 -4.43 17.93 9.52
CA PRO A 156 -5.39 18.46 8.55
C PRO A 156 -4.94 18.31 7.09
N ARG A 157 -3.69 18.66 6.76
CA ARG A 157 -3.18 18.51 5.38
C ARG A 157 -3.05 17.05 4.97
N ALA A 158 -2.53 16.18 5.84
CA ALA A 158 -2.41 14.74 5.61
C ALA A 158 -3.78 14.08 5.34
N LEU A 159 -4.82 14.47 6.08
CA LEU A 159 -6.19 13.95 5.90
C LEU A 159 -6.85 14.46 4.62
N ARG A 160 -6.53 15.67 4.14
CA ARG A 160 -7.01 16.16 2.84
C ARG A 160 -6.50 15.34 1.65
N LEU A 161 -5.43 14.58 1.83
CA LEU A 161 -4.94 13.64 0.83
C LEU A 161 -5.63 12.27 0.90
N LEU A 162 -6.44 11.98 1.92
CA LEU A 162 -7.08 10.67 2.09
C LEU A 162 -8.32 10.57 1.19
N ALA A 163 -8.35 9.59 0.30
CA ALA A 163 -9.50 9.32 -0.55
C ALA A 163 -10.63 8.62 0.22
N ALA A 164 -11.86 8.71 -0.30
CA ALA A 164 -13.00 7.99 0.26
C ALA A 164 -12.97 6.47 -0.04
N SER A 165 -12.34 6.06 -1.14
CA SER A 165 -12.38 4.69 -1.63
C SER A 165 -10.98 4.11 -1.82
N TYR A 166 -10.76 2.92 -1.28
CA TYR A 166 -9.49 2.22 -1.35
C TYR A 166 -9.44 1.26 -2.54
N SER A 167 -8.28 1.18 -3.18
CA SER A 167 -7.96 0.06 -4.07
C SER A 167 -6.49 -0.29 -3.98
N ALA A 168 -6.19 -1.58 -3.80
CA ALA A 168 -4.83 -2.10 -3.69
C ALA A 168 -4.00 -1.87 -4.96
N ASN A 169 -4.64 -1.81 -6.13
CA ASN A 169 -3.98 -1.54 -7.41
C ASN A 169 -4.44 -0.21 -8.03
N ALA A 170 -4.86 0.78 -7.23
CA ALA A 170 -5.30 2.09 -7.75
C ALA A 170 -4.30 2.67 -8.77
N TYR A 171 -4.80 3.18 -9.89
CA TYR A 171 -3.96 3.85 -10.89
C TYR A 171 -3.32 5.09 -10.26
N ALA A 172 -1.99 5.22 -10.40
CA ALA A 172 -1.21 6.26 -9.72
C ALA A 172 -1.64 7.70 -10.03
N PHE A 173 -2.43 7.89 -11.09
CA PHE A 173 -2.90 9.19 -11.50
C PHE A 173 -4.40 9.24 -11.78
N SER A 174 -5.18 8.49 -11.01
CA SER A 174 -6.62 8.68 -10.88
C SER A 174 -6.95 9.12 -9.46
N ALA A 175 -7.86 10.08 -9.32
CA ALA A 175 -8.41 10.45 -8.01
C ALA A 175 -9.50 9.47 -7.53
N ARG A 176 -9.97 8.54 -8.39
CA ARG A 176 -11.12 7.66 -8.13
C ARG A 176 -10.90 6.71 -6.95
N TYR A 177 -9.72 6.13 -6.85
CA TYR A 177 -9.32 5.25 -5.75
C TYR A 177 -7.98 5.71 -5.17
N GLN A 178 -7.58 5.09 -4.06
CA GLN A 178 -6.27 5.28 -3.48
C GLN A 178 -5.68 3.98 -2.96
N ASN A 179 -4.42 3.74 -3.30
CA ASN A 179 -3.56 2.73 -2.73
C ASN A 179 -2.76 3.35 -1.56
N CYS A 180 -2.33 2.53 -0.59
CA CYS A 180 -1.56 2.99 0.57
C CYS A 180 -0.27 3.74 0.22
N ASN A 181 0.48 3.27 -0.78
CA ASN A 181 1.73 3.88 -1.24
C ASN A 181 1.45 5.14 -2.09
N GLN A 182 0.29 5.21 -2.75
CA GLN A 182 -0.14 6.42 -3.47
C GLN A 182 -0.34 7.60 -2.52
N TRP A 183 -0.89 7.36 -1.31
CA TRP A 183 -1.00 8.40 -0.29
C TRP A 183 0.38 8.94 0.11
N VAL A 184 1.39 8.08 0.24
CA VAL A 184 2.77 8.49 0.50
C VAL A 184 3.32 9.33 -0.66
N ALA A 185 3.09 8.91 -1.91
CA ALA A 185 3.51 9.67 -3.10
C ALA A 185 2.89 11.08 -3.13
N GLU A 186 1.58 11.18 -2.85
CA GLU A 186 0.85 12.44 -2.80
C GLU A 186 1.33 13.33 -1.64
N LEU A 187 1.74 12.74 -0.50
CA LEU A 187 2.35 13.47 0.61
C LEU A 187 3.73 14.02 0.24
N LEU A 188 4.56 13.25 -0.45
CA LEU A 188 5.85 13.72 -0.98
C LEU A 188 5.66 14.87 -1.96
N ALA A 189 4.63 14.78 -2.83
CA ALA A 189 4.27 15.84 -3.76
C ALA A 189 3.82 17.11 -3.03
N LEU A 190 3.03 16.98 -1.96
CA LEU A 190 2.64 18.10 -1.13
C LEU A 190 3.85 18.78 -0.47
N THR A 191 4.81 18.00 0.04
CA THR A 191 6.04 18.53 0.66
C THR A 191 6.95 19.23 -0.35
N TRP A 192 7.20 18.61 -1.49
CA TRP A 192 8.23 19.09 -2.43
C TRP A 192 7.70 19.97 -3.55
N GLY A 193 6.40 19.96 -3.80
CA GLY A 193 5.71 20.85 -4.73
C GLY A 193 5.15 22.11 -4.08
N ASP A 194 5.32 22.27 -2.76
CA ASP A 194 4.78 23.37 -1.96
C ASP A 194 3.27 23.62 -2.17
N LEU A 195 2.53 22.52 -2.41
CA LEU A 195 1.12 22.59 -2.81
C LEU A 195 0.19 23.05 -1.67
N GLY A 196 0.71 23.10 -0.44
CA GLY A 196 -0.02 23.52 0.76
C GLY A 196 -0.12 25.04 0.94
N ASN A 197 0.74 25.81 0.28
CA ASN A 197 0.78 27.27 0.38
C ASN A 197 0.06 27.98 -0.77
N LEU A 198 -0.34 27.25 -1.82
CA LEU A 198 -1.02 27.78 -3.01
C LEU A 198 -2.50 28.20 -2.77
N GLY A 199 -2.96 28.23 -1.51
CA GLY A 199 -4.37 28.39 -1.14
C GLY A 199 -4.77 29.70 -0.44
N GLU A 200 -3.86 30.63 -0.19
CA GLU A 200 -4.21 31.88 0.54
C GLU A 200 -4.32 33.15 -0.33
N GLY A 201 -4.11 33.09 -1.65
CA GLY A 201 -4.09 34.33 -2.45
C GLY A 201 -4.24 34.24 -3.97
N GLY A 202 -4.76 33.15 -4.54
CA GLY A 202 -4.95 33.03 -5.99
C GLY A 202 -6.30 32.46 -6.35
N GLU A 203 -6.99 33.09 -7.31
CA GLU A 203 -8.25 32.64 -7.95
C GLU A 203 -8.13 31.30 -8.72
N SER A 204 -7.11 30.49 -8.42
CA SER A 204 -6.84 29.21 -9.06
C SER A 204 -7.44 28.05 -8.26
N GLY A 205 -8.77 27.93 -8.32
CA GLY A 205 -9.47 26.65 -8.36
C GLY A 205 -9.55 25.84 -7.07
N ASP A 206 -10.79 25.63 -6.65
CA ASP A 206 -11.29 24.66 -5.67
C ASP A 206 -11.07 23.19 -6.11
N GLY A 207 -9.91 22.88 -6.71
CA GLY A 207 -9.53 21.53 -7.12
C GLY A 207 -9.14 20.67 -5.92
N ASP A 208 -9.41 19.37 -6.01
CA ASP A 208 -9.02 18.40 -4.99
C ASP A 208 -7.49 18.43 -4.81
N LEU A 209 -7.02 18.47 -3.56
CA LEU A 209 -5.58 18.49 -3.24
C LEU A 209 -4.87 17.27 -3.81
N ARG A 210 -5.57 16.13 -3.89
CA ARG A 210 -5.06 14.92 -4.51
C ARG A 210 -4.80 15.09 -6.00
N GLU A 211 -5.70 15.72 -6.73
CA GLU A 211 -5.53 15.99 -8.17
C GLU A 211 -4.31 16.87 -8.42
N ARG A 212 -4.12 17.93 -7.61
CA ARG A 212 -2.92 18.78 -7.69
C ARG A 212 -1.64 17.98 -7.39
N ALA A 213 -1.66 17.14 -6.36
CA ALA A 213 -0.53 16.28 -6.01
C ALA A 213 -0.20 15.30 -7.16
N GLN A 214 -1.21 14.66 -7.75
CA GLN A 214 -1.04 13.76 -8.90
C GLN A 214 -0.54 14.50 -10.14
N GLN A 215 -1.04 15.70 -10.42
CA GLN A 215 -0.55 16.54 -11.52
C GLN A 215 0.93 16.89 -11.32
N TRP A 216 1.32 17.28 -10.10
CA TRP A 216 2.71 17.54 -9.77
C TRP A 216 3.57 16.28 -9.94
N LEU A 217 3.10 15.12 -9.48
CA LEU A 217 3.79 13.84 -9.66
C LEU A 217 4.01 13.50 -11.14
N ARG A 218 3.02 13.75 -12.01
CA ARG A 218 3.19 13.56 -13.47
C ARG A 218 4.27 14.47 -14.04
N GLN A 219 4.29 15.74 -13.64
CA GLN A 219 5.31 16.71 -14.08
C GLN A 219 6.70 16.38 -13.55
N ALA A 220 6.77 15.82 -12.35
CA ALA A 220 8.00 15.29 -11.75
C ALA A 220 8.39 13.91 -12.30
N HIS A 221 7.70 13.40 -13.32
CA HIS A 221 7.92 12.10 -13.95
C HIS A 221 7.83 10.89 -13.01
N TYR A 222 7.06 10.98 -11.92
CA TYR A 222 6.81 9.85 -11.01
C TYR A 222 6.25 8.62 -11.74
N ALA A 223 6.51 7.41 -11.21
CA ALA A 223 6.01 6.11 -11.70
C ALA A 223 6.56 5.63 -13.05
N HIS A 224 7.87 5.40 -13.11
CA HIS A 224 8.57 4.99 -14.33
C HIS A 224 8.31 3.56 -14.83
N GLN A 225 7.93 2.62 -13.96
CA GLN A 225 7.77 1.20 -14.36
C GLN A 225 6.40 0.66 -13.96
N PRO A 226 5.59 0.18 -14.92
CA PRO A 226 4.34 -0.50 -14.63
C PRO A 226 4.59 -1.89 -14.03
N VAL A 227 3.59 -2.40 -13.32
CA VAL A 227 3.55 -3.80 -12.88
C VAL A 227 3.05 -4.67 -14.01
N ASP A 228 3.83 -5.69 -14.32
CA ASP A 228 3.52 -6.69 -15.34
C ASP A 228 2.59 -7.76 -14.79
N ILE A 229 1.40 -7.87 -15.37
CA ILE A 229 0.50 -8.98 -15.08
C ILE A 229 0.74 -10.07 -16.12
N ASP A 230 1.12 -11.25 -15.65
CA ASP A 230 1.59 -12.38 -16.47
C ASP A 230 0.47 -13.13 -17.21
N SER A 231 -0.79 -12.72 -17.04
CA SER A 231 -1.95 -13.49 -17.51
C SER A 231 -3.22 -12.65 -17.70
N HIS A 232 -3.82 -12.73 -18.90
CA HIS A 232 -5.16 -12.16 -19.15
C HIS A 232 -6.24 -12.81 -18.28
N ALA A 233 -6.08 -14.09 -17.93
CA ALA A 233 -7.00 -14.77 -17.03
C ALA A 233 -6.95 -14.17 -15.62
N LEU A 234 -5.76 -13.75 -15.14
CA LEU A 234 -5.65 -13.00 -13.89
C LEU A 234 -6.29 -11.62 -13.98
N MET A 235 -6.06 -10.89 -15.08
CA MET A 235 -6.72 -9.60 -15.31
C MET A 235 -8.23 -9.74 -15.22
N PHE A 236 -8.81 -10.76 -15.87
CA PHE A 236 -10.24 -11.04 -15.76
C PHE A 236 -10.66 -11.44 -14.34
N ALA A 237 -9.90 -12.33 -13.67
CA ALA A 237 -10.20 -12.76 -12.31
C ALA A 237 -10.16 -11.60 -11.30
N SER A 238 -9.28 -10.61 -11.50
CA SER A 238 -9.13 -9.45 -10.62
C SER A 238 -10.40 -8.61 -10.49
N THR A 239 -11.29 -8.59 -11.50
CA THR A 239 -12.58 -7.91 -11.43
C THR A 239 -13.51 -8.49 -10.35
N PHE A 240 -13.24 -9.69 -9.88
CA PHE A 240 -13.98 -10.36 -8.80
C PHE A 240 -13.25 -10.31 -7.45
N VAL A 241 -12.04 -9.75 -7.39
CA VAL A 241 -11.24 -9.63 -6.16
C VAL A 241 -11.56 -8.29 -5.49
N PRO A 242 -12.06 -8.28 -4.24
CA PRO A 242 -12.36 -7.03 -3.55
C PRO A 242 -11.15 -6.13 -3.39
N LEU A 243 -11.40 -4.82 -3.43
CA LEU A 243 -10.40 -3.76 -3.37
C LEU A 243 -9.40 -3.78 -4.54
N VAL A 244 -9.62 -4.58 -5.57
CA VAL A 244 -8.88 -4.56 -6.82
C VAL A 244 -9.82 -4.04 -7.91
N HIS A 245 -9.39 -2.99 -8.61
CA HIS A 245 -10.21 -2.33 -9.63
C HIS A 245 -9.40 -2.09 -10.90
N LEU A 246 -10.06 -2.16 -12.06
CA LEU A 246 -9.44 -1.88 -13.36
C LEU A 246 -10.09 -0.67 -14.05
N ASP A 247 -11.16 -0.14 -13.50
CA ASP A 247 -12.00 0.90 -14.10
C ASP A 247 -11.52 2.33 -13.81
N ASP A 248 -10.38 2.48 -13.13
CA ASP A 248 -9.62 3.72 -13.01
C ASP A 248 -8.30 3.69 -13.80
N HIS A 249 -7.94 2.55 -14.41
CA HIS A 249 -6.75 2.43 -15.26
C HIS A 249 -7.05 2.83 -16.71
N PRO A 250 -6.08 3.43 -17.42
CA PRO A 250 -6.18 3.61 -18.86
C PRO A 250 -6.41 2.27 -19.58
N GLN A 251 -7.33 2.24 -20.54
CA GLN A 251 -7.68 1.00 -21.24
C GLN A 251 -6.46 0.35 -21.91
N ASP A 252 -5.57 1.15 -22.52
CA ASP A 252 -4.35 0.65 -23.16
C ASP A 252 -3.42 -0.05 -22.16
N ASP A 253 -3.32 0.46 -20.92
CA ASP A 253 -2.53 -0.14 -19.85
C ASP A 253 -3.15 -1.48 -19.39
N VAL A 254 -4.49 -1.55 -19.30
CA VAL A 254 -5.23 -2.79 -18.99
C VAL A 254 -5.04 -3.83 -20.09
N PHE A 255 -5.19 -3.45 -21.37
CA PHE A 255 -5.00 -4.36 -22.50
C PHE A 255 -3.56 -4.84 -22.62
N ALA A 256 -2.59 -3.97 -22.35
CA ALA A 256 -1.18 -4.32 -22.32
C ALA A 256 -0.78 -5.15 -21.08
N MET A 257 -1.66 -5.28 -20.09
CA MET A 257 -1.40 -5.92 -18.80
C MET A 257 -0.26 -5.23 -18.01
N LYS A 258 -0.20 -3.89 -18.12
CA LYS A 258 0.84 -3.02 -17.55
C LYS A 258 0.21 -2.02 -16.59
N LEU A 259 -0.01 -2.40 -15.34
CA LEU A 259 -0.69 -1.56 -14.37
C LEU A 259 0.26 -0.54 -13.73
N LYS A 260 -0.01 0.75 -13.90
CA LYS A 260 0.80 1.83 -13.30
C LYS A 260 0.32 2.13 -11.90
N ILE A 261 0.91 1.46 -10.92
CA ILE A 261 0.55 1.57 -9.50
C ILE A 261 1.73 2.06 -8.67
N SER A 262 1.44 2.73 -7.57
CA SER A 262 2.46 3.18 -6.61
C SER A 262 2.90 2.02 -5.72
N LEU A 263 4.20 1.75 -5.74
CA LEU A 263 4.86 0.74 -4.91
C LEU A 263 5.93 1.39 -4.05
N PRO A 264 6.35 0.73 -2.95
CA PRO A 264 7.49 1.20 -2.19
C PRO A 264 8.76 1.35 -3.03
N SER A 265 9.05 0.42 -3.95
CA SER A 265 10.19 0.55 -4.88
C SER A 265 10.10 1.79 -5.79
N THR A 266 8.89 2.15 -6.22
CA THR A 266 8.64 3.38 -7.00
C THR A 266 8.89 4.63 -6.16
N LEU A 267 8.49 4.62 -4.88
CA LEU A 267 8.77 5.71 -3.94
C LEU A 267 10.27 5.85 -3.68
N GLU A 268 10.96 4.74 -3.43
CA GLU A 268 12.41 4.70 -3.20
C GLU A 268 13.19 5.23 -4.40
N SER A 269 12.86 4.77 -5.61
CA SER A 269 13.51 5.24 -6.85
C SER A 269 13.28 6.74 -7.05
N PHE A 270 12.06 7.22 -6.82
CA PHE A 270 11.73 8.64 -6.94
C PHE A 270 12.49 9.51 -5.92
N ILE A 271 12.62 9.04 -4.67
CA ILE A 271 13.45 9.70 -3.66
C ILE A 271 14.92 9.72 -4.09
N GLN A 272 15.45 8.60 -4.56
CA GLN A 272 16.85 8.48 -4.97
C GLN A 272 17.21 9.44 -6.09
N GLU A 273 16.37 9.51 -7.11
CA GLU A 273 16.55 10.40 -8.27
C GLU A 273 16.45 11.87 -7.88
N ARG A 274 15.50 12.23 -7.02
CA ARG A 274 15.26 13.62 -6.61
C ARG A 274 16.22 14.11 -5.54
N LEU A 275 16.67 13.21 -4.66
CA LEU A 275 17.52 13.50 -3.51
C LEU A 275 18.73 12.55 -3.53
N PRO A 276 19.76 12.82 -4.35
CA PRO A 276 20.93 11.93 -4.49
C PRO A 276 21.73 11.71 -3.19
N GLY A 277 21.56 12.57 -2.19
CA GLY A 277 22.14 12.39 -0.84
C GLY A 277 21.30 11.50 0.08
N SER A 278 20.31 10.78 -0.44
CA SER A 278 19.53 9.80 0.33
C SER A 278 20.30 8.49 0.50
N GLU A 279 20.09 7.86 1.65
CA GLU A 279 20.72 6.59 1.99
C GLU A 279 19.66 5.52 2.17
N ARG A 280 19.92 4.31 1.67
CA ARG A 280 19.05 3.17 1.83
C ARG A 280 19.67 2.13 2.76
N VAL A 281 18.87 1.62 3.67
CA VAL A 281 19.20 0.47 4.51
C VAL A 281 18.11 -0.57 4.31
N GLU A 282 18.49 -1.81 4.01
CA GLU A 282 17.58 -2.94 3.97
C GLU A 282 17.87 -3.89 5.12
N PHE A 283 16.80 -4.49 5.61
CA PHE A 283 16.82 -5.50 6.63
C PHE A 283 16.05 -6.70 6.13
N CYS A 284 16.54 -7.88 6.50
CA CYS A 284 15.73 -9.08 6.46
C CYS A 284 15.96 -9.88 7.74
N TYR A 285 15.03 -10.77 8.06
CA TYR A 285 15.25 -11.77 9.09
C TYR A 285 14.85 -13.16 8.60
N ASP A 286 15.50 -14.16 9.16
CA ASP A 286 15.11 -15.56 9.06
C ASP A 286 14.98 -16.18 10.47
N SER A 287 14.86 -17.51 10.53
CA SER A 287 14.75 -18.22 11.81
C SER A 287 15.93 -18.05 12.79
N LYS A 288 17.09 -17.58 12.33
CA LYS A 288 18.38 -17.59 13.04
C LYS A 288 19.03 -16.21 13.18
N ARG A 289 18.68 -15.24 12.32
CA ARG A 289 19.40 -13.96 12.24
C ARG A 289 18.58 -12.84 11.60
N VAL A 290 19.04 -11.62 11.83
CA VAL A 290 18.75 -10.43 11.04
C VAL A 290 19.99 -10.10 10.21
N VAL A 291 19.79 -9.73 8.95
CA VAL A 291 20.82 -9.13 8.10
C VAL A 291 20.47 -7.67 7.90
N VAL A 292 21.47 -6.79 8.04
CA VAL A 292 21.37 -5.36 7.78
C VAL A 292 22.33 -5.00 6.66
N HIS A 293 21.79 -4.58 5.53
CA HIS A 293 22.53 -4.16 4.35
C HIS A 293 22.42 -2.65 4.16
N ARG A 294 23.55 -1.98 3.97
CA ARG A 294 23.61 -0.54 3.69
C ARG A 294 23.94 -0.34 2.22
N GLY A 295 23.01 0.24 1.48
CA GLY A 295 23.13 0.41 0.05
C GLY A 295 21.80 0.26 -0.70
N TRP A 296 21.87 0.62 -1.98
CA TRP A 296 20.73 0.57 -2.89
C TRP A 296 20.53 -0.80 -3.54
N THR A 297 21.52 -1.70 -3.43
CA THR A 297 21.38 -3.08 -3.85
C THR A 297 20.50 -3.86 -2.88
N PRO A 298 19.63 -4.76 -3.36
CA PRO A 298 18.80 -5.54 -2.47
C PRO A 298 19.59 -6.68 -1.82
N ILE A 299 19.21 -7.05 -0.59
CA ILE A 299 19.67 -8.31 0.03
C ILE A 299 19.22 -9.49 -0.84
N ALA A 300 20.06 -10.51 -0.97
CA ALA A 300 19.72 -11.72 -1.70
C ALA A 300 18.47 -12.41 -1.13
N GLU A 301 17.69 -13.05 -2.00
CA GLU A 301 16.50 -13.81 -1.60
C GLU A 301 16.83 -14.86 -0.52
N GLY A 302 15.90 -15.04 0.43
CA GLY A 302 16.07 -15.95 1.57
C GLY A 302 16.94 -15.38 2.70
N CYS A 303 17.12 -14.07 2.75
CA CYS A 303 17.89 -13.37 3.79
C CYS A 303 19.34 -13.87 3.91
N VAL A 304 20.03 -13.95 2.76
CA VAL A 304 21.44 -14.36 2.70
C VAL A 304 22.34 -13.12 2.76
N PRO A 305 23.24 -13.02 3.76
CA PRO A 305 24.15 -11.88 3.87
C PRO A 305 25.18 -11.89 2.74
N GLY A 306 25.43 -10.70 2.18
CA GLY A 306 26.53 -10.42 1.27
C GLY A 306 27.73 -9.78 1.94
N ASP A 307 28.70 -9.36 1.13
CA ASP A 307 29.91 -8.68 1.62
C ASP A 307 29.56 -7.31 2.22
N GLY A 308 30.06 -7.06 3.43
CA GLY A 308 29.82 -5.80 4.16
C GLY A 308 28.52 -5.75 4.96
N ASP A 309 27.68 -6.79 4.88
CA ASP A 309 26.45 -6.86 5.65
C ASP A 309 26.71 -7.14 7.13
N GLN A 310 25.94 -6.47 7.98
CA GLN A 310 25.93 -6.74 9.41
C GLN A 310 24.92 -7.85 9.71
N VAL A 311 25.36 -8.87 10.47
CA VAL A 311 24.51 -9.99 10.88
C VAL A 311 24.28 -9.95 12.39
N VAL A 312 23.01 -9.93 12.81
CA VAL A 312 22.60 -9.96 14.21
C VAL A 312 21.91 -11.29 14.50
N PRO A 313 22.45 -12.16 15.37
CA PRO A 313 21.83 -13.44 15.70
C PRO A 313 20.47 -13.28 16.39
N LEU A 314 19.50 -14.11 16.01
CA LEU A 314 18.21 -14.32 16.65
C LEU A 314 18.26 -15.68 17.33
N GLY A 315 18.87 -15.72 18.52
CA GLY A 315 19.04 -16.94 19.33
C GLY A 315 17.75 -17.47 19.91
#